data_AF-A0A6M0S9M6-F1
#
_entry.id   AF-A0A6M0S9M6-F1
#
_cell.length_a   1.000
_cell.length_b   1.000
_cell.length_c   1.000
_cell.angle_alpha   90.00
_cell.angle_beta   90.00
_cell.angle_gamma   90.00
#
_symmetry.space_group_name_H-M   'P 1'
#
loop_
_entity.id
_entity.type
_entity.pdbx_description
1 polymer ?
#
loop_
_entity_poly.entity_id
_entity_poly.type
_entity_poly.pdbx_seq_one_letter_code
_entity_poly.pdbx_strand_id
1 'polypeptide(L)' 'MDITTVAIQANIDALKTLLLEASIQAQEASKNMAEGQRNRAFGTLVGLEETLTKAQNPLVRLWYYTLLDGHSYG' A
#
# COMPACT_ATOMS: atom_id res chain seq x y z
N MET A 1 2.77 -17.48 -19.43
CA MET A 1 2.61 -16.16 -18.80
C MET A 1 4.00 -15.59 -18.60
N ASP A 2 4.28 -14.40 -19.10
CA ASP A 2 5.60 -13.78 -19.01
C ASP A 2 5.96 -13.45 -17.55
N ILE A 3 7.24 -13.57 -17.19
CA ILE A 3 7.74 -13.37 -15.82
C ILE A 3 7.45 -11.93 -15.36
N THR A 4 7.53 -10.96 -16.27
CA THR A 4 7.18 -9.55 -16.00
C THR A 4 5.70 -9.41 -15.67
N THR A 5 4.81 -10.05 -16.43
CA THR A 5 3.37 -10.04 -16.16
C THR A 5 3.03 -10.63 -14.78
N VAL A 6 3.68 -11.75 -14.40
CA VAL A 6 3.50 -12.34 -13.06
C VAL A 6 3.93 -11.37 -11.97
N ALA A 7 5.08 -10.72 -12.15
CA ALA A 7 5.61 -9.79 -11.16
C ALA A 7 4.75 -8.52 -11.03
N ILE A 8 4.22 -7.99 -12.14
CA ILE A 8 3.27 -6.86 -12.12
C ILE A 8 2.02 -7.25 -11.33
N GLN A 9 1.41 -8.41 -11.64
CA GLN A 9 0.20 -8.87 -10.95
C GLN A 9 0.43 -9.03 -9.44
N ALA A 10 1.55 -9.66 -9.04
CA ALA A 10 1.90 -9.83 -7.64
C ALA A 10 2.05 -8.49 -6.88
N ASN A 11 2.62 -7.45 -7.52
CA ASN A 11 2.73 -6.13 -6.89
C ASN A 11 1.37 -5.41 -6.81
N ILE A 12 0.50 -5.58 -7.80
CA ILE A 12 -0.87 -5.06 -7.75
C ILE A 12 -1.66 -5.71 -6.60
N ASP A 13 -1.56 -7.03 -6.44
CA ASP A 13 -2.26 -7.75 -5.38
C ASP A 13 -1.72 -7.37 -3.98
N ALA A 14 -0.41 -7.17 -3.87
CA ALA A 14 0.22 -6.65 -2.66
C ALA A 14 -0.30 -5.24 -2.32
N LEU A 15 -0.39 -4.33 -3.30
CA LEU A 15 -0.95 -3.00 -3.09
C LEU A 15 -2.40 -3.02 -2.67
N LYS A 16 -3.21 -3.84 -3.32
CA LYS A 16 -4.63 -3.99 -2.97
C LYS A 16 -4.79 -4.39 -1.50
N THR A 17 -4.00 -5.34 -1.04
CA THR A 17 -4.01 -5.79 0.36
C THR A 17 -3.61 -4.65 1.31
N LEU A 18 -2.51 -3.97 1.03
CA LEU A 18 -2.00 -2.88 1.88
C LEU A 18 -2.96 -1.68 1.92
N LEU A 19 -3.60 -1.33 0.80
CA LEU A 19 -4.59 -0.25 0.74
C LEU A 19 -5.86 -0.59 1.52
N LEU A 20 -6.29 -1.85 1.49
CA LEU A 20 -7.43 -2.30 2.28
C LEU A 20 -7.10 -2.24 3.78
N GLU A 21 -5.92 -2.72 4.19
CA GLU A 21 -5.45 -2.65 5.57
C GLU A 21 -5.35 -1.20 6.07
N ALA A 22 -4.75 -0.32 5.26
CA ALA A 22 -4.67 1.11 5.56
C ALA A 22 -6.07 1.75 5.74
N SER A 23 -7.03 1.40 4.87
CA SER A 23 -8.40 1.90 4.97
C SER A 23 -9.09 1.44 6.27
N ILE A 24 -8.88 0.20 6.68
CA ILE A 24 -9.41 -0.34 7.95
C ILE A 24 -8.80 0.42 9.13
N GLN A 25 -7.48 0.57 9.15
CA GLN A 25 -6.76 1.30 10.20
C GLN A 25 -7.21 2.77 10.30
N ALA A 26 -7.40 3.46 9.18
CA ALA A 26 -7.90 4.84 9.17
C ALA A 26 -9.32 4.95 9.77
N GLN A 27 -10.21 4.01 9.43
CA GLN A 27 -11.56 3.96 10.01
C GLN A 27 -11.53 3.67 11.51
N GLU A 28 -10.68 2.74 11.96
CA GLU A 28 -10.52 2.41 13.37
C GLU A 28 -9.94 3.60 14.16
N ALA A 29 -8.94 4.30 13.63
CA ALA A 29 -8.40 5.51 14.23
C ALA A 29 -9.48 6.59 14.39
N SER A 30 -10.29 6.82 13.34
CA SER A 30 -11.41 7.76 13.36
C SER A 30 -12.44 7.40 14.44
N LYS A 31 -12.82 6.12 14.52
CA LYS A 31 -13.72 5.61 15.57
C LYS A 31 -13.14 5.84 16.98
N ASN A 32 -11.87 5.48 17.20
CA ASN A 32 -11.20 5.67 18.48
C ASN A 32 -11.14 7.15 18.88
N MET A 33 -10.96 8.07 17.93
CA MET A 33 -11.04 9.51 18.20
C MET A 33 -12.44 9.95 18.62
N ALA A 34 -13.48 9.49 17.91
CA ALA A 34 -14.87 9.82 18.22
C ALA A 34 -15.29 9.30 19.62
N GLU A 35 -14.76 8.16 20.04
CA GLU A 35 -14.97 7.58 21.37
C GLU A 35 -14.08 8.19 22.47
N GLY A 36 -13.24 9.18 22.16
CA GLY A 36 -12.34 9.83 23.11
C GLY A 36 -11.09 9.02 23.47
N GLN A 37 -10.86 7.89 22.80
CA GLN A 37 -9.73 6.97 23.03
C GLN A 37 -8.46 7.44 22.30
N ARG A 38 -7.98 8.64 22.63
CA ARG A 38 -6.87 9.31 21.91
C ARG A 38 -5.62 8.46 21.77
N ASN A 39 -5.17 7.80 22.84
CA ASN A 39 -3.95 6.98 22.80
C ASN A 39 -4.07 5.79 21.83
N ARG A 40 -5.26 5.16 21.76
CA ARG A 40 -5.52 4.09 20.80
C ARG A 40 -5.56 4.63 19.38
N ALA A 41 -6.23 5.77 19.17
CA ALA A 41 -6.24 6.42 17.86
C ALA A 41 -4.83 6.75 17.35
N PHE A 42 -3.97 7.29 18.21
CA PHE A 42 -2.56 7.55 17.86
C PHE A 42 -1.80 6.25 17.53
N GLY A 43 -1.95 5.20 18.34
CA GLY A 43 -1.35 3.90 18.04
C GLY A 43 -1.79 3.33 16.69
N THR A 44 -3.09 3.42 16.37
CA THR A 44 -3.62 3.00 15.07
C THR A 44 -3.08 3.84 13.92
N LEU A 45 -2.91 5.16 14.10
CA LEU A 45 -2.32 6.04 13.07
C LEU A 45 -0.83 5.74 12.81
N VAL A 46 -0.06 5.35 13.83
CA VAL A 46 1.33 4.90 13.63
C VAL A 46 1.35 3.61 12.80
N GLY A 47 0.47 2.65 13.10
CA GLY A 47 0.33 1.44 12.29
C GLY A 47 -0.06 1.73 10.84
N LEU A 48 -0.94 2.72 10.62
CA LEU A 48 -1.30 3.21 9.29
C LEU A 48 -0.09 3.76 8.53
N GLU A 49 0.73 4.58 9.16
CA GLU A 49 1.96 5.11 8.56
C GLU A 49 2.88 3.98 8.09
N GLU A 50 3.11 2.98 8.94
CA GLU A 50 3.93 1.82 8.59
C GLU A 50 3.38 1.03 7.39
N THR A 51 2.05 0.83 7.33
CA THR A 51 1.38 0.18 6.19
C THR A 51 1.59 0.96 4.91
N LEU A 52 1.46 2.29 4.96
CA LEU A 52 1.70 3.17 3.81
C LEU A 52 3.16 3.15 3.36
N THR A 53 4.13 3.11 4.29
CA THR A 53 5.55 2.94 3.95
C THR A 53 5.79 1.62 3.23
N LYS A 54 5.18 0.50 3.67
CA LYS A 54 5.29 -0.78 2.98
C LYS A 54 4.72 -0.73 1.56
N ALA A 55 3.64 0.03 1.35
CA ALA A 55 3.03 0.21 0.02
C ALA A 55 3.93 0.94 -0.98
N GLN A 56 4.93 1.69 -0.53
CA GLN A 56 5.90 2.34 -1.43
C GLN A 56 6.70 1.32 -2.25
N ASN A 57 7.03 0.15 -1.68
CA ASN A 57 7.88 -0.83 -2.36
C ASN A 57 7.20 -1.44 -3.61
N PRO A 58 5.96 -1.97 -3.53
CA PRO A 58 5.24 -2.38 -4.73
C PRO A 58 5.01 -1.25 -5.73
N LEU A 59 4.76 -0.01 -5.28
CA LEU A 59 4.60 1.15 -6.18
C LEU A 59 5.87 1.43 -7.00
N VAL A 60 7.03 1.45 -6.33
CA VAL A 60 8.33 1.64 -6.99
C VAL A 60 8.61 0.52 -7.99
N ARG A 61 8.28 -0.73 -7.64
CA ARG A 61 8.43 -1.87 -8.56
C ARG A 61 7.54 -1.76 -9.79
N LEU A 62 6.28 -1.36 -9.63
CA LEU A 62 5.37 -1.12 -10.75
C LEU A 62 5.88 0.00 -11.65
N TRP A 63 6.35 1.11 -11.08
CA TRP A 63 6.99 2.18 -11.83
C TRP A 63 8.18 1.67 -12.66
N TYR A 64 9.05 0.86 -12.06
CA TYR A 64 10.19 0.27 -12.76
C TYR A 64 9.77 -0.59 -13.96
N TYR A 65 8.70 -1.39 -13.84
CA TYR A 65 8.18 -2.15 -14.98
C TYR A 65 7.63 -1.26 -16.09
N THR A 66 6.97 -0.13 -15.76
CA THR A 66 6.51 0.81 -16.79
C THR A 66 7.65 1.46 -17.57
N LEU A 67 8.81 1.69 -16.93
CA LEU A 67 10.01 2.19 -17.60
C LEU A 67 10.63 1.13 -18.51
N LEU A 68 10.72 -0.12 -18.06
CA LEU A 68 11.27 -1.23 -18.85
C LEU A 68 10.46 -1.49 -20.13
N ASP A 69 9.14 -1.46 -20.05
CA ASP A 69 8.27 -1.59 -21.24
C ASP A 69 8.47 -0.42 -22.23
N GLY A 70 8.72 0.80 -21.72
CA GLY A 70 8.96 1.99 -22.53
C GLY A 70 10.28 1.99 -23.31
N HIS A 71 11.29 1.21 -22.88
CA HIS A 71 12.58 1.09 -23.56
C HIS A 71 12.62 0.03 -24.67
N SER A 72 11.54 -0.74 -24.87
CA SER A 72 11.46 -1.78 -25.91
C SER A 72 11.05 -1.26 -27.30
N TYR A 73 10.86 0.06 -27.45
CA TYR A 73 10.48 0.74 -28.70
C TYR A 73 11.43 1.88 -29.10
N GLY A 74 12.72 1.76 -28.76
CA GLY A 74 13.79 2.68 -29.16
C GLY A 74 14.72 2.09 -30.20
#